data_AF-A0A7X5D0Z7-F1
#
_entry.id   AF-A0A7X5D0Z7-F1
#
_cell.length_a   1.000
_cell.length_b   1.000
_cell.length_c   1.000
_cell.angle_alpha   90.00
_cell.angle_beta   90.00
_cell.angle_gamma   90.00
#
_symmetry.space_group_name_H-M   'P 1'
#
loop_
_entity.id
_entity.type
_entity.pdbx_description
1 polymer ?
#
loop_
_entity_poly.entity_id
_entity_poly.type
_entity_poly.pdbx_seq_one_letter_code
_entity_poly.pdbx_strand_id
1 'polypeptide(L)' 'MKNNQNEAIYRALAKASRTIDRQAAALSSGNTEEFNHQVKEYGRYSKLFSQAMKISEEDFQKLVMEYREDPLFLDHQS' A
#
# COMPACT_ATOMS: atom_id res chain seq x y z
N MET A 1 15.07 15.97 -8.54
CA MET A 1 14.54 14.70 -9.09
C MET A 1 14.05 13.71 -8.01
N LYS A 2 14.59 13.70 -6.77
CA LYS A 2 14.08 12.84 -5.67
C LYS A 2 12.62 13.09 -5.26
N ASN A 3 12.13 14.34 -5.25
CA ASN A 3 10.76 14.65 -4.80
C ASN A 3 9.63 13.95 -5.58
N ASN A 4 9.73 13.82 -6.90
CA ASN A 4 8.64 13.26 -7.71
C ASN A 4 8.52 11.73 -7.52
N GLN A 5 9.62 11.05 -7.23
CA GLN A 5 9.63 9.61 -7.02
C GLN A 5 9.10 9.26 -5.62
N ASN A 6 9.53 9.99 -4.58
CA ASN A 6 8.99 9.82 -3.23
C ASN A 6 7.48 10.14 -3.19
N GLU A 7 7.04 11.20 -3.86
CA GLU A 7 5.62 11.54 -3.93
C GLU A 7 4.80 10.44 -4.62
N ALA A 8 5.32 9.84 -5.69
CA ALA A 8 4.67 8.71 -6.36
C ALA A 8 4.58 7.49 -5.44
N ILE A 9 5.64 7.19 -4.69
CA ILE A 9 5.68 6.12 -3.69
C ILE A 9 4.64 6.39 -2.60
N TYR A 10 4.64 7.58 -2.00
CA TYR A 10 3.67 7.98 -0.98
C TYR A 10 2.23 7.85 -1.46
N ARG A 11 1.92 8.35 -2.66
CA ARG A 11 0.57 8.26 -3.23
C ARG A 11 0.10 6.82 -3.38
N ALA A 12 1.00 5.89 -3.68
CA ALA A 12 0.66 4.49 -3.83
C ALA A 12 0.62 3.75 -2.49
N LEU A 13 1.51 4.02 -1.54
CA LEU A 13 1.42 3.52 -0.17
C LEU A 13 0.12 3.99 0.50
N ALA A 14 -0.28 5.24 0.27
CA ALA A 14 -1.58 5.77 0.70
C ALA A 14 -2.77 5.00 0.12
N LYS A 15 -2.72 4.60 -1.15
CA LYS A 15 -3.77 3.78 -1.78
C LYS A 15 -3.79 2.37 -1.18
N ALA A 16 -2.63 1.73 -1.05
CA ALA A 16 -2.51 0.39 -0.47
C ALA A 16 -3.00 0.35 0.99
N SER A 17 -2.64 1.36 1.78
CA SER A 17 -3.14 1.53 3.15
C SER A 17 -4.67 1.61 3.19
N ARG A 18 -5.29 2.46 2.35
CA ARG A 18 -6.76 2.60 2.29
C ARG A 18 -7.44 1.31 1.86
N THR A 19 -6.80 0.53 0.99
CA THR A 19 -7.31 -0.78 0.57
C THR A 19 -7.42 -1.74 1.75
N ILE A 20 -6.46 -1.75 2.68
CA ILE A 20 -6.56 -2.57 3.91
C ILE A 20 -7.76 -2.14 4.76
N ASP A 21 -7.98 -0.83 4.93
CA ASP A 21 -9.11 -0.34 5.72
C ASP A 21 -10.46 -0.72 5.08
N ARG A 22 -10.54 -0.69 3.74
CA ARG A 22 -11.72 -1.14 2.99
C ARG A 22 -11.92 -2.65 3.07
N GLN A 23 -10.86 -3.45 3.06
CA GLN A 23 -10.97 -4.90 3.29
C GLN A 23 -11.57 -5.17 4.68
N ALA A 24 -11.07 -4.50 5.72
CA ALA A 24 -11.60 -4.65 7.08
C ALA A 24 -13.07 -4.22 7.19
N ALA A 25 -13.43 -3.09 6.58
CA ALA A 25 -14.81 -2.61 6.54
C ALA A 25 -15.74 -3.60 5.79
N ALA A 26 -15.33 -4.06 4.61
CA ALA A 26 -16.11 -5.00 3.80
C ALA A 26 -16.29 -6.36 4.50
N LEU A 27 -15.24 -6.84 5.19
CA LEU A 27 -15.31 -8.03 6.02
C LEU A 27 -16.31 -7.86 7.16
N SER A 28 -16.26 -6.73 7.87
CA SER A 28 -17.17 -6.42 8.98
C SER A 28 -18.63 -6.30 8.57
N SER A 29 -18.90 -5.85 7.34
CA SER A 29 -20.25 -5.69 6.80
C SER A 29 -20.76 -6.93 6.07
N GLY A 30 -19.97 -8.01 5.99
CA GLY A 30 -20.29 -9.21 5.22
C GLY A 30 -20.34 -8.99 3.71
N ASN A 31 -19.75 -7.90 3.20
CA ASN A 31 -19.71 -7.59 1.78
C ASN A 31 -18.53 -8.33 1.12
N THR A 32 -18.74 -9.61 0.83
CA THR A 32 -17.72 -10.50 0.25
C THR A 32 -17.25 -10.06 -1.15
N GLU A 33 -18.11 -9.41 -1.94
CA GLU A 33 -17.74 -8.89 -3.26
C GLU A 33 -16.71 -7.77 -3.13
N GLU A 34 -17.00 -6.78 -2.29
CA GLU A 34 -16.08 -5.67 -2.03
C GLU A 34 -14.79 -6.17 -1.38
N PHE A 35 -14.87 -7.10 -0.43
CA PHE A 35 -13.69 -7.72 0.17
C PHE A 35 -12.77 -8.34 -0.89
N ASN A 36 -13.33 -9.19 -1.77
CA ASN A 36 -12.57 -9.83 -2.84
C ASN A 36 -12.00 -8.82 -3.85
N HIS A 37 -12.73 -7.75 -4.15
CA HIS A 37 -12.25 -6.66 -4.98
C HIS A 37 -11.03 -6.00 -4.34
N GLN A 38 -11.10 -5.64 -3.06
CA GLN A 38 -10.01 -4.97 -2.36
C GLN A 38 -8.79 -5.88 -2.14
N VAL A 39 -8.95 -7.19 -1.95
CA VAL A 39 -7.81 -8.15 -1.91
C VAL A 39 -7.07 -8.16 -3.26
N LYS A 40 -7.81 -8.22 -4.37
CA LYS A 40 -7.21 -8.18 -5.72
C LYS A 40 -6.51 -6.85 -5.99
N GLU A 41 -7.10 -5.74 -5.57
CA GLU A 41 -6.54 -4.40 -5.67
C GLU A 41 -5.19 -4.31 -4.93
N TYR A 42 -5.14 -4.79 -3.68
CA TYR A 42 -3.91 -4.81 -2.88
C TYR A 42 -2.81 -5.66 -3.52
N GLY A 43 -3.15 -6.86 -4.01
CA GLY A 43 -2.21 -7.73 -4.72
C GLY A 43 -1.66 -7.10 -6.00
N ARG A 44 -2.45 -6.28 -6.71
CA ARG A 44 -1.97 -5.50 -7.86
C ARG A 44 -0.94 -4.45 -7.44
N TYR A 45 -1.17 -3.72 -6.34
CA TYR A 45 -0.19 -2.76 -5.83
C TYR A 45 1.11 -3.45 -5.43
N SER A 46 1.03 -4.56 -4.70
CA SER A 46 2.19 -5.39 -4.33
C SER A 46 3.01 -5.77 -5.57
N LYS A 47 2.38 -6.35 -6.59
CA LYS A 47 3.06 -6.75 -7.83
C LYS A 47 3.74 -5.58 -8.56
N LEU A 48 3.06 -4.44 -8.67
CA LEU A 48 3.60 -3.25 -9.32
C LEU A 48 4.80 -2.69 -8.55
N PHE A 49 4.71 -2.65 -7.22
CA PHE A 49 5.80 -2.18 -6.35
C PHE A 49 6.99 -3.12 -6.38
N SER A 50 6.77 -4.43 -6.29
CA SER A 50 7.84 -5.42 -6.43
C SER A 50 8.59 -5.28 -7.74
N GLN A 51 7.91 -4.98 -8.85
CA GLN A 51 8.57 -4.75 -10.14
C GLN A 51 9.32 -3.41 -10.19
N ALA A 52 8.69 -2.33 -9.73
CA ALA A 52 9.25 -0.99 -9.81
C ALA A 52 10.44 -0.77 -8.87
N MET A 53 10.37 -1.31 -7.66
CA MET A 53 11.36 -1.13 -6.60
C MET A 53 12.27 -2.34 -6.41
N LYS A 54 12.02 -3.46 -7.11
CA LYS A 54 12.74 -4.74 -6.94
C LYS A 54 12.71 -5.26 -5.51
N ILE A 55 11.56 -5.17 -4.86
CA ILE A 55 11.32 -5.60 -3.48
C ILE A 55 10.39 -6.82 -3.42
N SER A 56 10.45 -7.60 -2.34
CA SER A 56 9.51 -8.69 -2.12
C SER A 56 8.11 -8.18 -1.76
N GLU A 57 7.11 -9.05 -1.83
CA GLU A 57 5.76 -8.75 -1.31
C GLU A 57 5.78 -8.47 0.20
N GLU A 58 6.63 -9.19 0.95
CA GLU A 58 6.79 -8.98 2.39
C GLU A 58 7.38 -7.59 2.69
N ASP A 59 8.38 -7.16 1.93
CA ASP A 59 8.96 -5.82 2.06
C ASP A 59 7.96 -4.74 1.66
N PHE A 60 7.15 -4.97 0.62
CA PHE A 60 6.05 -4.07 0.27
C PHE A 60 5.05 -3.94 1.43
N GLN A 61 4.67 -5.06 2.06
CA GLN A 61 3.78 -5.04 3.21
C GLN A 61 4.39 -4.26 4.39
N LYS A 62 5.68 -4.44 4.66
CA LYS A 62 6.40 -3.66 5.68
C LYS A 62 6.36 -2.16 5.38
N LEU A 63 6.62 -1.75 4.13
CA LEU A 63 6.54 -0.34 3.71
C LEU A 63 5.14 0.25 3.89
N VAL A 64 4.09 -0.54 3.60
CA VAL A 64 2.71 -0.10 3.82
C VAL A 64 2.42 0.08 5.32
N MET A 65 2.94 -0.81 6.18
CA MET A 65 2.78 -0.69 7.63
C MET A 65 3.57 0.49 8.20
N GLU A 66 4.82 0.69 7.78
CA GLU A 66 5.62 1.86 8.15
C GLU A 66 4.91 3.16 7.75
N TYR A 67 4.36 3.23 6.53
CA TYR A 67 3.57 4.39 6.09
C TYR A 67 2.33 4.65 6.97
N ARG A 68 1.70 3.60 7.49
CA ARG A 68 0.53 3.73 8.38
C ARG A 68 0.88 4.27 9.76
N GLU A 69 2.07 3.95 10.24
CA GLU A 69 2.60 4.42 11.53
C GLU A 69 3.17 5.83 11.41
N ASP A 70 3.95 6.08 10.36
CA ASP A 70 4.59 7.36 10.05
C ASP A 70 4.48 7.68 8.55
N PRO A 71 3.48 8.47 8.13
CA PRO A 71 3.31 8.84 6.72
C PRO A 71 4.46 9.65 6.11
N LEU A 72 5.43 10.12 6.91
CA LEU A 72 6.59 10.90 6.47
C LEU A 72 7.92 10.13 6.57
N PHE A 73 7.89 8.81 6.83
CA PHE A 73 9.09 8.01 7.11
C PHE A 73 10.18 8.04 6.02
N LEU A 74 9.83 8.19 4.74
CA LEU A 74 10.81 8.30 3.64
C LEU A 74 11.56 9.64 3.63
N ASP A 75 10.98 10.69 4.22
CA ASP A 75 11.62 12.00 4.35
C ASP A 75 12.66 11.99 5.48
N HIS A 76 12.51 11.11 6.47
CA HIS A 76 13.48 10.91 7.56
C HIS A 76 14.76 10.18 7.11
N GLN A 77 14.75 9.56 5.93
CA GLN A 77 15.90 8.85 5.35
C GLN A 77 16.73 9.70 4.37
N SER A 78 16.38 10.99 4.21
CA SER A 78 16.96 11.90 3.20
C SER A 78 18.13 12.74 3.71
#